data_AF-A0A4S1FZ78-F1
#
_entry.id   AF-A0A4S1FZ78-F1
#
_cell.length_a   1.000
_cell.length_b   1.000
_cell.length_c   1.000
_cell.angle_alpha   90.00
_cell.angle_beta   90.00
_cell.angle_gamma   90.00
#
_symmetry.space_group_name_H-M   'P 1'
#
loop_
_entity.id
_entity.type
_entity.pdbx_description
1 polymer ?
#
loop_
_entity_poly.entity_id
_entity_poly.type
_entity_poly.pdbx_seq_one_letter_code
_entity_poly.pdbx_strand_id
1 'polypeptide(L)'
;GIAPIKAMAESMGVESPLESHKTMVLGTSLMTVMDQATGYSVFAQNGFVGSRHGITQLVTRTGEVVYDWTKDAPPPHRVLSEQALKSMNTMLAAVPVMGTARRA
;
A
#
# COMPACT_ATOMS: atom_id res chain seq x y z
N GLY A 1 -8.27 14.55 -12.82
CA GLY A 1 -8.17 13.70 -14.03
C GLY A 1 -7.78 12.29 -13.63
N ILE A 2 -7.71 11.34 -14.58
CA ILE A 2 -7.40 9.93 -14.30
C ILE A 2 -5.93 9.71 -13.89
N ALA A 3 -4.98 10.36 -14.57
CA ALA A 3 -3.55 10.14 -14.34
C ALA A 3 -3.11 10.33 -12.86
N PRO A 4 -3.54 11.38 -12.13
CA PRO A 4 -3.24 11.51 -10.70
C PRO A 4 -3.78 10.39 -9.82
N ILE A 5 -4.93 9.79 -10.17
CA ILE A 5 -5.54 8.69 -9.41
C ILE A 5 -4.71 7.42 -9.59
N LYS A 6 -4.31 7.14 -10.84
CA LYS A 6 -3.41 6.04 -11.17
C LYS A 6 -2.06 6.19 -10.44
N ALA A 7 -1.44 7.36 -10.54
CA ALA A 7 -0.18 7.65 -9.88
C ALA A 7 -0.25 7.52 -8.35
N MET A 8 -1.39 7.86 -7.75
CA MET A 8 -1.60 7.67 -6.31
C MET A 8 -1.69 6.18 -5.93
N ALA A 9 -2.38 5.36 -6.73
CA ALA A 9 -2.43 3.92 -6.47
C ALA A 9 -1.03 3.27 -6.61
N GLU A 10 -0.27 3.66 -7.63
CA GLU A 10 1.11 3.21 -7.84
C GLU A 10 2.03 3.66 -6.70
N SER A 11 1.91 4.91 -6.23
CA SER A 11 2.71 5.40 -5.10
C SER A 11 2.41 4.68 -3.79
N MET A 12 1.18 4.17 -3.61
CA MET A 12 0.81 3.33 -2.47
C MET A 12 1.34 1.89 -2.55
N GLY A 13 2.09 1.54 -3.60
CA GLY A 13 2.80 0.27 -3.75
C GLY A 13 2.05 -0.78 -4.59
N VAL A 14 1.06 -0.37 -5.38
CA VAL A 14 0.44 -1.25 -6.39
C VAL A 14 1.36 -1.35 -7.60
N GLU A 15 1.83 -2.55 -7.90
CA GLU A 15 2.75 -2.84 -9.01
C GLU A 15 2.02 -3.39 -10.24
N SER A 16 0.83 -3.98 -10.05
CA SER A 16 0.01 -4.47 -11.16
C SER A 16 -0.37 -3.34 -12.13
N PRO A 17 -0.36 -3.58 -13.46
CA PRO A 17 -0.75 -2.57 -14.44
C PRO A 17 -2.17 -2.04 -14.21
N LEU A 18 -2.30 -0.72 -14.04
CA LEU A 18 -3.59 -0.06 -13.90
C LEU A 18 -4.09 0.53 -15.23
N GLU A 19 -5.37 0.33 -15.50
CA GLU A 19 -6.06 0.87 -16.67
C GLU A 19 -6.16 2.40 -16.58
N SER A 20 -6.08 3.08 -17.73
CA SER A 20 -6.15 4.56 -17.79
C SER A 20 -7.50 5.08 -18.29
N HIS A 21 -8.50 4.21 -18.42
CA HIS A 21 -9.86 4.57 -18.84
C HIS A 21 -10.71 5.02 -17.65
N LYS A 22 -11.82 5.72 -17.92
CA LYS A 22 -12.68 6.29 -16.87
C LYS A 22 -13.26 5.24 -15.92
N THR A 23 -13.44 4.00 -16.36
CA THR A 23 -13.98 2.90 -15.56
C THR A 23 -13.05 2.41 -14.47
N MET A 24 -11.75 2.78 -14.49
CA MET A 24 -10.80 2.32 -13.47
C MET A 24 -11.22 2.66 -12.03
N VAL A 25 -11.98 3.75 -11.85
CA VAL A 25 -12.45 4.19 -10.53
C VAL A 25 -13.47 3.22 -9.93
N LEU A 26 -14.00 2.29 -10.72
CA LEU A 26 -14.87 1.20 -10.29
C LEU A 26 -14.09 -0.08 -9.92
N GLY A 27 -12.75 -0.05 -9.97
CA GLY A 27 -11.91 -1.20 -9.64
C GLY A 27 -11.83 -2.25 -10.74
N THR A 28 -11.91 -1.86 -12.02
CA THR A 28 -11.91 -2.80 -13.15
C THR A 28 -10.53 -3.40 -13.48
N SER A 29 -9.45 -2.84 -12.93
CA SER A 29 -8.09 -3.35 -13.15
C SER A 29 -7.86 -4.62 -12.33
N LEU A 30 -7.24 -5.62 -12.97
CA LEU A 30 -6.78 -6.82 -12.29
C LEU A 30 -5.55 -6.48 -11.45
N MET A 31 -5.53 -6.92 -10.20
CA MET A 31 -4.41 -6.75 -9.30
C MET A 31 -4.24 -7.97 -8.40
N THR A 32 -3.04 -8.17 -7.88
CA THR A 32 -2.78 -9.26 -6.95
C THR A 32 -3.35 -8.95 -5.57
N VAL A 33 -3.59 -9.99 -4.76
CA VAL A 33 -3.95 -9.81 -3.34
C VAL A 33 -2.83 -9.09 -2.58
N MET A 34 -1.58 -9.29 -2.99
CA MET A 34 -0.44 -8.58 -2.40
C MET A 34 -0.48 -7.09 -2.71
N ASP A 35 -0.86 -6.67 -3.91
CA ASP A 35 -1.04 -5.25 -4.24
C ASP A 35 -2.11 -4.60 -3.37
N GLN A 36 -3.25 -5.29 -3.19
CA GLN A 36 -4.33 -4.82 -2.32
C GLN A 36 -3.85 -4.66 -0.88
N ALA A 37 -3.23 -5.70 -0.32
CA ALA A 37 -2.71 -5.65 1.04
C ALA A 37 -1.68 -4.52 1.21
N THR A 38 -0.80 -4.34 0.22
CA THR A 38 0.22 -3.27 0.22
C THR A 38 -0.42 -1.89 0.23
N GLY A 39 -1.35 -1.64 -0.70
CA GLY A 39 -2.06 -0.36 -0.78
C GLY A 39 -2.84 -0.04 0.51
N TYR A 40 -3.60 -1.01 1.05
CA TYR A 40 -4.33 -0.80 2.31
C TYR A 40 -3.41 -0.63 3.51
N SER A 41 -2.23 -1.24 3.51
CA SER A 41 -1.29 -1.14 4.64
C SER A 41 -0.82 0.30 4.89
N VAL A 42 -0.81 1.17 3.87
CA VAL A 42 -0.42 2.58 3.99
C VAL A 42 -1.27 3.30 5.05
N PHE A 43 -2.56 2.98 5.16
CA PHE A 43 -3.46 3.57 6.16
C PHE A 43 -3.10 3.15 7.59
N ALA A 44 -2.75 1.88 7.78
CA ALA A 44 -2.31 1.35 9.06
C ALA A 44 -0.90 1.86 9.44
N GLN A 45 -0.07 2.16 8.44
CA GLN A 45 1.31 2.61 8.60
C GLN A 45 1.46 4.13 8.60
N ASN A 46 0.46 4.84 9.12
CA ASN A 46 0.48 6.30 9.26
C ASN A 46 0.75 7.08 7.95
N GLY A 47 0.35 6.52 6.80
CA GLY A 47 0.52 7.14 5.48
C GLY A 47 1.88 6.87 4.81
N PHE A 48 2.67 5.91 5.30
CA PHE A 48 3.95 5.51 4.71
C PHE A 48 3.84 4.23 3.88
N VAL A 49 4.67 4.13 2.84
CA VAL A 49 4.83 2.95 1.97
C VAL A 49 6.29 2.47 2.00
N GLY A 50 6.54 1.27 1.49
CA GLY A 50 7.91 0.75 1.28
C GLY A 50 8.40 -0.20 2.37
N SER A 51 7.52 -0.67 3.24
CA SER A 51 7.84 -1.63 4.30
C SER A 51 7.61 -3.10 3.92
N ARG A 52 6.94 -3.37 2.78
CA ARG A 52 6.67 -4.73 2.31
C ARG A 52 7.98 -5.41 1.92
N HIS A 53 8.31 -6.52 2.59
CA HIS A 53 9.45 -7.36 2.25
C HIS A 53 9.19 -8.82 2.64
N GLY A 54 9.82 -9.74 1.90
CA GLY A 54 9.80 -11.17 2.22
C GLY A 54 11.12 -11.70 2.78
N ILE A 55 12.19 -10.91 2.70
CA ILE A 55 13.55 -11.29 3.12
C ILE A 55 14.02 -10.25 4.13
N THR A 56 14.36 -10.71 5.34
CA THR A 56 14.89 -9.84 6.40
C THR A 56 16.42 -9.79 6.38
N GLN A 57 17.06 -10.93 6.16
CA GLN A 57 18.51 -11.04 6.16
C GLN A 57 18.99 -12.18 5.25
N LEU A 58 20.12 -12.00 4.59
CA LEU A 58 20.84 -13.06 3.88
C LEU A 58 22.21 -13.24 4.52
N VAL A 59 22.50 -14.48 4.94
CA VAL A 59 23.74 -14.82 5.63
C VAL A 59 24.44 -15.96 4.89
N THR A 60 25.75 -15.85 4.69
CA THR A 60 26.55 -16.93 4.11
C THR A 60 26.72 -18.09 5.10
N ARG A 61 27.20 -19.24 4.62
CA ARG A 61 27.52 -20.38 5.49
C ARG A 61 28.59 -20.04 6.55
N THR A 62 29.46 -19.07 6.28
CA THR A 62 30.51 -18.63 7.21
C THR A 62 30.00 -17.61 8.24
N GLY A 63 28.71 -17.23 8.19
CA GLY A 63 28.10 -16.28 9.12
C GLY A 63 28.19 -14.82 8.68
N GLU A 64 28.66 -14.54 7.47
CA GLU A 64 28.74 -13.17 6.94
C GLU A 64 27.36 -12.68 6.47
N VAL A 65 26.95 -11.51 6.94
CA VAL A 65 25.69 -10.87 6.52
C VAL A 65 25.91 -10.16 5.18
N VAL A 66 25.30 -10.68 4.12
CA VAL A 66 25.37 -10.12 2.77
C VAL A 66 24.27 -9.08 2.54
N TYR A 67 23.15 -9.23 3.23
CA TYR A 67 22.02 -8.32 3.16
C TYR A 67 21.30 -8.27 4.49
N ASP A 68 20.92 -7.07 4.92
CA ASP A 68 20.10 -6.79 6.08
C ASP A 68 19.07 -5.72 5.70
N TRP A 69 17.80 -6.10 5.65
CA TRP A 69 16.71 -5.21 5.25
C TRP A 69 16.71 -3.89 6.03
N THR A 70 17.04 -3.93 7.33
CA THR A 70 17.00 -2.74 8.18
C THR A 70 18.08 -1.71 7.83
N LYS A 71 19.14 -2.13 7.12
CA LYS A 71 20.29 -1.31 6.74
C LYS A 71 20.31 -0.98 5.25
N ASP A 72 19.99 -1.97 4.43
CA ASP A 72 20.23 -1.94 2.99
C ASP A 72 18.98 -1.57 2.18
N ALA A 73 17.78 -1.77 2.74
CA ALA A 73 16.55 -1.42 2.05
C ALA A 73 16.32 0.11 2.05
N PRO A 74 15.69 0.66 0.99
CA PRO A 74 15.25 2.05 1.01
C PRO A 74 14.32 2.33 2.19
N PRO A 75 14.49 3.48 2.88
CA PRO A 75 13.62 3.80 4.00
C PRO A 75 12.18 4.02 3.50
N PRO A 76 11.16 3.64 4.30
CA PRO A 76 9.78 3.98 4.02
C PRO A 76 9.59 5.49 3.83
N HIS A 77 8.71 5.88 2.90
CA HIS A 77 8.42 7.28 2.63
C HIS A 77 6.92 7.57 2.69
N ARG A 78 6.57 8.81 3.02
CA ARG A 78 5.18 9.24 3.16
C ARG A 78 4.55 9.47 1.79
N VAL A 79 3.37 8.91 1.57
CA VAL A 79 2.58 9.06 0.33
C VAL A 79 1.22 9.72 0.57
N LEU A 80 0.73 9.71 1.81
CA LEU A 80 -0.49 10.41 2.21
C LEU A 80 -0.19 11.58 3.15
N SER A 81 -0.88 12.70 2.93
CA SER A 81 -0.93 13.79 3.90
C SER A 81 -1.66 13.35 5.17
N GLU A 82 -1.33 13.95 6.31
CA GLU A 82 -1.96 13.62 7.59
C GLU A 82 -3.48 13.86 7.55
N GLN A 83 -3.92 14.93 6.88
CA GLN A 83 -5.34 15.23 6.72
C GLN A 83 -6.05 14.17 5.88
N ALA A 84 -5.47 13.76 4.74
CA ALA A 84 -6.07 12.72 3.90
C ALA A 84 -6.14 11.38 4.65
N LEU A 85 -5.06 11.01 5.34
CA LEU A 85 -5.00 9.81 6.18
C LEU A 85 -6.08 9.81 7.27
N LYS A 86 -6.20 10.90 8.03
CA LYS A 86 -7.19 11.03 9.11
C LYS A 86 -8.62 10.90 8.57
N SER A 87 -8.92 11.60 7.47
CA SER A 87 -10.23 11.52 6.82
C SER A 87 -10.53 10.10 6.34
N MET A 88 -9.58 9.45 5.66
CA MET A 88 -9.74 8.08 5.15
C MET A 88 -9.94 7.07 6.27
N ASN A 89 -9.13 7.11 7.33
CA ASN A 89 -9.27 6.20 8.47
C ASN A 89 -10.63 6.37 9.15
N THR A 90 -11.13 7.61 9.27
CA THR A 90 -12.47 7.88 9.82
C THR A 90 -13.56 7.26 8.93
N MET A 91 -13.48 7.48 7.61
CA MET A 91 -14.46 6.94 6.66
C MET A 91 -14.44 5.40 6.62
N LEU A 92 -13.26 4.78 6.57
CA LEU A 92 -13.10 3.33 6.52
C LEU A 92 -13.57 2.66 7.82
N ALA A 93 -13.26 3.24 9.00
CA ALA A 93 -13.74 2.74 10.28
C ALA A 93 -15.28 2.79 10.40
N ALA A 94 -15.94 3.69 9.67
CA ALA A 94 -17.40 3.79 9.68
C ALA A 94 -18.08 2.74 8.78
N VAL A 95 -17.37 2.15 7.80
CA VAL A 95 -17.93 1.12 6.89
C VAL A 95 -18.54 -0.08 7.63
N PRO A 96 -17.89 -0.69 8.65
CA PRO A 96 -18.51 -1.76 9.44
C PRO A 96 -19.60 -1.30 10.40
N VAL A 97 -19.60 -0.03 10.83
CA VAL A 97 -20.58 0.49 11.80
C VAL A 97 -21.90 0.89 11.13
N MET A 98 -21.80 1.63 10.02
CA MET A 98 -22.95 2.26 9.35
C MET A 98 -22.97 2.05 7.83
N GLY A 99 -22.00 1.34 7.28
CA GLY A 99 -21.85 1.12 5.85
C GLY A 99 -22.17 -0.30 5.39
N THR A 100 -21.53 -0.69 4.30
CA THR A 100 -21.80 -1.95 3.58
C THR A 100 -21.33 -3.20 4.33
N ALA A 101 -20.37 -3.08 5.25
CA ALA A 101 -19.85 -4.20 6.03
C ALA A 101 -20.61 -4.44 7.35
N ARG A 102 -21.79 -3.85 7.54
CA ARG A 102 -22.56 -3.95 8.80
C ARG A 102 -22.95 -5.36 9.23
N ARG A 103 -22.97 -6.31 8.29
CA ARG A 103 -23.33 -7.73 8.53
C ARG A 103 -22.13 -8.68 8.44
N ALA A 104 -20.93 -8.13 8.26
CA ALA A 104 -19.69 -8.92 8.26
C ALA A 104 -19.33 -9.38 9.68
#